data_AF-G9NKT3-F1
#
_entry.id   AF-G9NKT3-F1
#
_cell.length_a   1.000
_cell.length_b   1.000
_cell.length_c   1.000
_cell.angle_alpha   90.00
_cell.angle_beta   90.00
_cell.angle_gamma   90.00
#
_symmetry.space_group_name_H-M   'P 1'
#
loop_
_entity.id
_entity.type
_entity.pdbx_description
1 polymer ?
#
loop_
_entity_poly.entity_id
_entity_poly.type
_entity_poly.pdbx_seq_one_letter_code
_entity_poly.pdbx_strand_id
1 'polypeptide(L)'
;MKHGKAASEELERCIKELGMVGALIDSHLDDGRYYDEVALDVFAKAQELDVPIYIHPTTPLEDVQVALYDGNYDKEVGAVLGIAGWDWHCDTALSVLRMYAAGRVELQANLSKEHLSNHEWDVYNATDGVFAKEHEYRQDNGEASRKWSGYRRGILQDFI
;
A
#
# COMPACT_ATOMS: atom_id res chain seq x y z
N MET A 1 9.63 -5.48 -7.67
CA MET A 1 8.65 -6.06 -6.72
C MET A 1 8.41 -7.56 -6.88
N LYS A 2 8.24 -8.11 -8.11
CA LYS A 2 8.11 -9.57 -8.34
C LYS A 2 9.25 -10.43 -7.82
N HIS A 3 10.47 -9.90 -7.85
CA HIS A 3 11.68 -10.55 -7.36
C HIS A 3 12.16 -9.78 -6.12
N GLY A 4 11.69 -10.18 -4.93
CA GLY A 4 11.88 -9.44 -3.68
C GLY A 4 13.34 -9.06 -3.41
N LYS A 5 14.23 -10.05 -3.38
CA LYS A 5 15.67 -9.85 -3.16
C LYS A 5 16.33 -8.88 -4.15
N ALA A 6 16.12 -9.06 -5.45
CA ALA A 6 16.74 -8.18 -6.44
C ALA A 6 16.19 -6.74 -6.34
N ALA A 7 14.90 -6.59 -6.00
CA ALA A 7 14.30 -5.28 -5.82
C ALA A 7 14.80 -4.57 -4.54
N SER A 8 15.09 -5.31 -3.46
CA SER A 8 15.65 -4.72 -2.25
C SER A 8 17.11 -4.29 -2.44
N GLU A 9 17.92 -5.08 -3.16
CA GLU A 9 19.28 -4.71 -3.54
C GLU A 9 19.29 -3.43 -4.41
N GLU A 10 18.35 -3.30 -5.34
CA GLU A 10 18.23 -2.10 -6.18
C GLU A 10 17.76 -0.87 -5.38
N LEU A 11 16.83 -1.04 -4.43
CA LEU A 11 16.45 0.03 -3.52
C LEU A 11 17.66 0.55 -2.75
N GLU A 12 18.44 -0.35 -2.16
CA GLU A 12 19.66 0.01 -1.44
C GLU A 12 20.65 0.79 -2.30
N ARG A 13 20.87 0.34 -3.54
CA ARG A 13 21.74 1.03 -4.51
C ARG A 13 21.22 2.44 -4.82
N CYS A 14 19.92 2.58 -5.08
CA CYS A 14 19.29 3.87 -5.35
C CYS A 14 19.43 4.86 -4.20
N ILE A 15 19.28 4.42 -2.95
CA ILE A 15 19.43 5.28 -1.78
C ILE A 15 20.91 5.60 -1.53
N LYS A 16 21.78 4.58 -1.43
CA LYS A 16 23.17 4.74 -0.98
C LYS A 16 24.09 5.33 -2.03
N GLU A 17 23.88 5.00 -3.30
CA GLU A 17 24.79 5.39 -4.38
C GLU A 17 24.24 6.54 -5.23
N LEU A 18 22.92 6.63 -5.40
CA LEU A 18 22.29 7.63 -6.26
C LEU A 18 21.64 8.79 -5.50
N GLY A 19 21.56 8.73 -4.17
CA GLY A 19 20.99 9.79 -3.34
C GLY A 19 19.47 9.95 -3.50
N MET A 20 18.76 8.90 -3.91
CA MET A 20 17.31 8.90 -3.88
C MET A 20 16.79 8.90 -2.44
N VAL A 21 15.54 9.31 -2.25
CA VAL A 21 14.94 9.53 -0.93
C VAL A 21 13.83 8.53 -0.59
N GLY A 22 13.65 7.48 -1.39
CA GLY A 22 12.60 6.49 -1.23
C GLY A 22 12.34 5.73 -2.53
N ALA A 23 11.23 5.00 -2.55
CA ALA A 23 10.75 4.30 -3.74
C ALA A 23 9.33 4.76 -4.11
N LEU A 24 9.00 4.66 -5.39
CA LEU A 24 7.64 4.73 -5.90
C LEU A 24 7.30 3.38 -6.52
N ILE A 25 6.16 2.80 -6.14
CA ILE A 25 5.66 1.52 -6.64
C ILE A 25 4.19 1.65 -7.06
N ASP A 26 3.78 0.87 -8.04
CA ASP A 26 2.37 0.81 -8.47
C ASP A 26 1.48 0.19 -7.39
N SER A 27 0.18 0.46 -7.40
CA SER A 27 -0.80 -0.01 -6.41
C SER A 27 -0.97 -1.54 -6.37
N HIS A 28 -0.74 -2.22 -7.49
CA HIS A 28 -0.62 -3.68 -7.58
C HIS A 28 0.47 -4.08 -8.59
N LEU A 29 0.84 -5.35 -8.61
CA LEU A 29 1.68 -5.92 -9.67
C LEU A 29 0.86 -6.10 -10.95
N ASP A 30 1.52 -6.11 -12.11
CA ASP A 30 0.93 -6.46 -13.41
C ASP A 30 0.22 -7.83 -13.46
N ASP A 31 0.47 -8.73 -12.50
CA ASP A 31 -0.26 -10.00 -12.33
C ASP A 31 -1.45 -9.92 -11.35
N GLY A 32 -1.82 -8.71 -10.92
CA GLY A 32 -2.96 -8.44 -10.05
C GLY A 32 -2.73 -8.65 -8.56
N ARG A 33 -1.54 -9.11 -8.16
CA ARG A 33 -1.23 -9.31 -6.75
C ARG A 33 -0.95 -7.99 -6.05
N TYR A 34 -1.48 -7.86 -4.84
CA TYR A 34 -1.25 -6.74 -3.95
C TYR A 34 -0.20 -7.06 -2.88
N TYR A 35 0.27 -6.03 -2.20
CA TYR A 35 1.39 -6.11 -1.25
C TYR A 35 1.04 -6.71 0.12
N ASP A 36 -0.19 -7.19 0.33
CA ASP A 36 -0.53 -7.98 1.52
C ASP A 36 0.15 -9.37 1.53
N GLU A 37 0.56 -9.88 0.37
CA GLU A 37 1.20 -11.19 0.22
C GLU A 37 2.61 -11.18 -0.40
N VAL A 38 3.01 -10.13 -1.12
CA VAL A 38 4.30 -10.07 -1.86
C VAL A 38 5.23 -8.95 -1.39
N ALA A 39 6.46 -8.96 -1.92
CA ALA A 39 7.45 -7.88 -1.82
C ALA A 39 7.95 -7.51 -0.40
N LEU A 40 7.85 -8.45 0.54
CA LEU A 40 8.27 -8.27 1.94
C LEU A 40 9.74 -7.82 2.07
N ASP A 41 10.63 -8.34 1.22
CA ASP A 41 12.04 -7.97 1.21
C ASP A 41 12.27 -6.48 0.96
N VAL A 42 11.43 -5.85 0.12
CA VAL A 42 11.56 -4.44 -0.24
C VAL A 42 11.06 -3.55 0.90
N PHE A 43 9.93 -3.91 1.52
CA PHE A 43 9.43 -3.18 2.69
C PHE A 43 10.40 -3.27 3.87
N ALA A 44 10.96 -4.46 4.13
CA ALA A 44 11.98 -4.64 5.16
C ALA A 44 13.24 -3.79 4.87
N LYS A 45 13.68 -3.75 3.61
CA LYS A 45 14.83 -2.93 3.21
C LYS A 45 14.54 -1.43 3.29
N ALA A 46 13.35 -0.97 2.89
CA ALA A 46 12.96 0.43 3.01
C ALA A 46 12.96 0.88 4.48
N GLN A 47 12.50 0.01 5.38
CA GLN A 47 12.56 0.26 6.82
C GLN A 47 14.02 0.27 7.34
N GLU A 48 14.87 -0.66 6.91
CA GLU A 48 16.30 -0.68 7.28
C GLU A 48 16.99 0.62 6.86
N LEU A 49 16.64 1.15 5.69
CA LEU A 49 17.19 2.38 5.13
C LEU A 49 16.53 3.66 5.67
N ASP A 50 15.46 3.53 6.45
CA ASP A 50 14.62 4.64 6.95
C ASP A 50 14.12 5.57 5.83
N VAL A 51 13.59 4.97 4.76
CA VAL A 51 13.04 5.70 3.60
C VAL A 51 11.59 5.32 3.30
N PRO A 52 10.76 6.27 2.84
CA PRO A 52 9.37 6.01 2.48
C PRO A 52 9.22 5.18 1.20
N ILE A 53 8.08 4.49 1.10
CA ILE A 53 7.57 3.91 -0.14
C ILE A 53 6.26 4.64 -0.49
N TYR A 54 6.25 5.28 -1.65
CA TYR A 54 5.08 5.91 -2.23
C TYR A 54 4.32 4.90 -3.10
N ILE A 55 3.02 4.75 -2.88
CA ILE A 55 2.16 3.90 -3.70
C ILE A 55 1.44 4.76 -4.72
N HIS A 56 1.83 4.60 -5.98
CA HIS A 56 1.27 5.30 -7.11
C HIS A 56 0.14 4.46 -7.71
N PRO A 57 -0.98 5.08 -8.13
CA PRO A 57 -2.03 4.36 -8.83
C PRO A 57 -1.53 3.74 -10.13
N THR A 58 -2.09 2.59 -10.50
CA THR A 58 -1.80 1.96 -11.79
C THR A 58 -3.09 1.68 -12.55
N THR A 59 -2.97 1.31 -13.82
CA THR A 59 -4.14 0.96 -14.63
C THR A 59 -4.71 -0.39 -14.18
N PRO A 60 -6.04 -0.57 -14.21
CA PRO A 60 -6.66 -1.83 -13.88
C PRO A 60 -6.21 -2.93 -14.83
N LEU A 61 -6.28 -4.16 -14.35
CA LEU A 61 -6.19 -5.33 -15.21
C LEU A 61 -7.33 -5.31 -16.23
N GLU A 62 -7.12 -5.92 -17.39
CA GLU A 62 -8.10 -5.92 -18.49
C GLU A 62 -9.46 -6.50 -18.06
N ASP A 63 -9.46 -7.56 -17.26
CA ASP A 63 -10.68 -8.17 -16.72
C ASP A 63 -11.41 -7.25 -15.73
N VAL A 64 -10.68 -6.48 -14.92
CA VAL A 64 -11.25 -5.45 -14.03
C VAL A 64 -11.85 -4.30 -14.84
N GLN A 65 -11.14 -3.81 -15.86
CA GLN A 65 -11.62 -2.77 -16.77
C GLN A 65 -12.95 -3.18 -17.41
N VAL A 66 -13.00 -4.39 -18.00
CA VAL A 66 -14.20 -4.91 -18.66
C VAL A 66 -15.35 -5.12 -17.67
N ALA A 67 -15.06 -5.59 -16.45
CA ALA A 67 -16.09 -5.90 -15.46
C ALA A 67 -16.70 -4.67 -14.78
N LEU A 68 -15.90 -3.63 -14.52
CA LEU A 68 -16.30 -2.50 -13.67
C LEU A 68 -16.48 -1.19 -14.43
N TYR A 69 -15.74 -0.98 -15.52
CA TYR A 69 -15.60 0.33 -16.15
C TYR A 69 -16.02 0.37 -17.61
N ASP A 70 -16.26 -0.76 -18.26
CA ASP A 70 -16.91 -0.81 -19.55
C ASP A 70 -18.44 -0.81 -19.38
N GLY A 71 -19.16 -0.09 -20.25
CA GLY A 71 -20.61 0.07 -20.13
C GLY A 71 -21.29 0.57 -21.39
N ASN A 72 -22.54 1.04 -21.25
CA ASN A 72 -23.31 1.61 -22.36
C ASN A 72 -22.92 3.08 -22.63
N TYR A 73 -21.63 3.30 -22.88
CA TYR A 73 -20.98 4.57 -23.20
C TYR A 73 -19.71 4.30 -24.01
N ASP A 74 -19.08 5.35 -24.55
CA ASP A 74 -17.87 5.24 -25.37
C ASP A 74 -16.70 4.64 -24.58
N LYS A 75 -15.82 3.91 -25.28
CA LYS A 75 -14.67 3.24 -24.65
C LYS A 75 -13.74 4.20 -23.95
N GLU A 76 -13.63 5.43 -24.46
CA GLU A 76 -12.84 6.50 -23.87
C GLU A 76 -13.38 6.91 -22.49
N VAL A 77 -14.70 6.89 -22.29
CA VAL A 77 -15.32 7.14 -20.99
C VAL A 77 -14.97 6.02 -20.02
N GLY A 78 -15.09 4.78 -20.46
CA GLY A 78 -14.71 3.62 -19.64
C GLY A 78 -13.23 3.60 -19.26
N ALA A 79 -12.36 3.94 -20.21
CA ALA A 79 -10.93 4.07 -19.96
C ALA A 79 -10.64 5.13 -18.89
N VAL A 80 -11.28 6.32 -18.97
CA VAL A 80 -11.13 7.38 -17.96
C VAL A 80 -11.64 6.94 -16.59
N LEU A 81 -12.76 6.23 -16.51
CA LEU A 81 -13.27 5.66 -15.25
C LEU A 81 -12.28 4.66 -14.63
N GLY A 82 -11.64 3.84 -15.46
CA GLY A 82 -10.56 2.93 -15.06
C GLY A 82 -9.25 3.63 -14.70
N ILE A 83 -9.14 4.96 -14.80
CA ILE A 83 -7.94 5.69 -14.38
C ILE A 83 -8.32 6.87 -13.46
N ALA A 84 -7.93 8.09 -13.83
CA ALA A 84 -8.16 9.33 -13.09
C ALA A 84 -9.63 9.65 -12.78
N GLY A 85 -10.59 9.03 -13.48
CA GLY A 85 -12.01 9.24 -13.24
C GLY A 85 -12.50 8.57 -11.96
N TRP A 86 -11.90 7.43 -11.56
CA TRP A 86 -12.31 6.72 -10.36
C TRP A 86 -11.25 5.71 -9.87
N ASP A 87 -10.89 4.72 -10.70
CA ASP A 87 -10.19 3.51 -10.24
C ASP A 87 -8.83 3.78 -9.59
N TRP A 88 -8.04 4.73 -10.13
CA TRP A 88 -6.76 5.11 -9.53
C TRP A 88 -6.85 5.39 -8.03
N HIS A 89 -7.93 6.03 -7.59
CA HIS A 89 -8.16 6.34 -6.19
C HIS A 89 -8.58 5.10 -5.40
N CYS A 90 -9.52 4.33 -5.93
CA CYS A 90 -10.07 3.15 -5.27
C CYS A 90 -9.06 2.01 -5.15
N ASP A 91 -8.32 1.72 -6.20
CA ASP A 91 -7.33 0.67 -6.25
C ASP A 91 -6.14 0.96 -5.31
N THR A 92 -5.67 2.22 -5.31
CA THR A 92 -4.61 2.64 -4.38
C THR A 92 -5.08 2.53 -2.93
N ALA A 93 -6.29 3.00 -2.63
CA ALA A 93 -6.87 2.85 -1.30
C ALA A 93 -7.04 1.37 -0.90
N LEU A 94 -7.46 0.52 -1.84
CA LEU A 94 -7.60 -0.92 -1.62
C LEU A 94 -6.25 -1.56 -1.29
N SER A 95 -5.17 -1.21 -2.01
CA SER A 95 -3.82 -1.71 -1.74
C SER A 95 -3.39 -1.42 -0.29
N VAL A 96 -3.60 -0.18 0.18
CA VAL A 96 -3.31 0.23 1.57
C VAL A 96 -4.16 -0.53 2.58
N LEU A 97 -5.48 -0.63 2.32
CA LEU A 97 -6.40 -1.33 3.21
C LEU A 97 -6.08 -2.82 3.33
N ARG A 98 -5.70 -3.48 2.22
CA ARG A 98 -5.28 -4.88 2.22
C ARG A 98 -4.02 -5.08 3.06
N MET A 99 -3.00 -4.24 2.87
CA MET A 99 -1.78 -4.30 3.69
C MET A 99 -2.09 -4.08 5.18
N TYR A 100 -2.96 -3.12 5.52
CA TYR A 100 -3.35 -2.87 6.91
C TYR A 100 -4.10 -4.08 7.50
N ALA A 101 -5.07 -4.64 6.77
CA ALA A 101 -5.82 -5.81 7.20
C ALA A 101 -4.92 -7.05 7.38
N ALA A 102 -3.88 -7.20 6.56
CA ALA A 102 -2.86 -8.23 6.67
C ALA A 102 -1.80 -7.94 7.76
N GLY A 103 -1.89 -6.81 8.47
CA GLY A 103 -0.95 -6.43 9.52
C GLY A 103 0.44 -6.05 9.00
N ARG A 104 0.55 -5.64 7.74
CA ARG A 104 1.83 -5.24 7.09
C ARG A 104 2.19 -3.78 7.37
N VAL A 105 1.19 -2.95 7.60
CA VAL A 105 1.35 -1.52 7.84
C VAL A 105 0.43 -1.10 8.99
N GLU A 106 0.84 -0.04 9.70
CA GLU A 106 0.03 0.59 10.75
C GLU A 106 -0.42 1.97 10.27
N LEU A 107 -1.68 2.31 10.51
CA LEU A 107 -2.15 3.67 10.29
C LEU A 107 -1.75 4.53 11.49
N GLN A 108 -0.79 5.43 11.31
CA GLN A 108 -0.48 6.44 12.32
C GLN A 108 -1.44 7.62 12.19
N ALA A 109 -2.24 7.86 13.24
CA ALA A 109 -3.24 8.93 13.27
C ALA A 109 -2.66 10.36 13.40
N ASN A 110 -1.33 10.51 13.47
CA ASN A 110 -0.67 11.77 13.86
C ASN A 110 0.40 12.21 12.86
N LEU A 111 -0.01 12.71 11.69
CA LEU A 111 0.82 13.67 10.95
C LEU A 111 0.57 15.06 11.56
N SER A 112 1.62 15.69 12.09
CA SER A 112 1.51 16.98 12.77
C SER A 112 1.03 18.07 11.81
N LYS A 113 0.12 18.93 12.31
CA LYS A 113 -0.53 20.02 11.57
C LYS A 113 0.44 21.03 10.92
N GLU A 114 1.72 21.03 11.28
CA GLU A 114 2.73 21.96 10.75
C GLU A 114 3.13 21.68 9.30
N HIS A 115 3.03 20.43 8.82
CA HIS A 115 3.38 20.09 7.42
C HIS A 115 2.29 20.45 6.40
N LEU A 116 1.09 20.81 6.84
CA LEU A 116 -0.09 21.02 5.99
C LEU A 116 -0.35 22.50 5.64
N SER A 117 0.62 23.38 5.85
CA SER A 117 0.38 24.83 5.73
C SER A 117 0.39 25.40 4.31
N ASN A 118 0.58 24.60 3.27
CA ASN A 118 0.59 25.12 1.89
C ASN A 118 -0.39 24.38 0.97
N HIS A 119 -1.50 25.09 0.70
CA HIS A 119 -2.46 24.96 -0.40
C HIS A 119 -3.48 23.80 -0.33
N GLU A 120 -4.70 24.19 0.08
CA GLU A 120 -5.99 23.71 -0.45
C GLU A 120 -6.29 22.21 -0.32
N TRP A 121 -6.67 21.85 0.91
CA TRP A 121 -7.79 20.99 1.29
C TRP A 121 -8.58 20.35 0.14
N ASP A 122 -8.40 19.05 -0.10
CA ASP A 122 -9.44 18.14 -0.58
C ASP A 122 -8.92 16.71 -0.57
N VAL A 123 -9.39 15.83 0.33
CA VAL A 123 -9.50 14.36 0.15
C VAL A 123 -8.24 13.55 -0.31
N TYR A 124 -7.08 14.19 -0.45
CA TYR A 124 -5.89 13.73 -1.19
C TYR A 124 -4.91 12.85 -0.38
N ASN A 125 -5.12 12.70 0.93
CA ASN A 125 -4.10 12.16 1.83
C ASN A 125 -4.26 10.68 2.21
N ALA A 126 -4.89 9.85 1.37
CA ALA A 126 -4.77 8.39 1.51
C ALA A 126 -3.44 7.84 0.96
N THR A 127 -2.69 8.66 0.20
CA THR A 127 -1.45 8.27 -0.50
C THR A 127 -0.18 8.93 0.03
N ASP A 128 -0.28 9.97 0.84
CA ASP A 128 0.88 10.69 1.37
C ASP A 128 1.45 10.01 2.62
N GLY A 129 2.27 8.99 2.38
CA GLY A 129 3.20 8.42 3.34
C GLY A 129 2.67 7.21 4.11
N VAL A 130 2.69 6.03 3.47
CA VAL A 130 2.64 4.77 4.22
C VAL A 130 4.00 4.56 4.86
N PHE A 131 4.13 4.93 6.13
CA PHE A 131 5.32 4.62 6.94
C PHE A 131 5.17 3.21 7.52
N ALA A 132 5.84 2.24 6.91
CA ALA A 132 5.96 0.89 7.46
C ALA A 132 6.93 0.92 8.65
N LYS A 133 6.42 0.62 9.85
CA LYS A 133 7.23 0.25 11.01
C LYS A 133 6.84 -1.18 11.39
N GLU A 134 7.76 -2.13 11.25
CA GLU A 134 7.50 -3.54 11.55
C GLU A 134 7.18 -3.76 13.04
N HIS A 135 6.31 -4.74 13.28
CA HIS A 135 6.17 -5.43 14.56
C HIS A 135 6.63 -6.89 14.36
N GLU A 136 7.55 -7.37 15.22
CA GLU A 136 8.22 -8.68 15.12
C GLU A 136 7.35 -9.84 14.62
N TYR A 137 7.84 -10.52 13.57
CA TYR A 137 7.41 -11.86 13.18
C TYR A 137 7.78 -12.88 14.28
N ARG A 138 6.82 -13.25 15.14
CA ARG A 138 7.00 -14.37 16.08
C ARG A 138 7.07 -15.68 15.29
N GLN A 139 8.28 -16.24 15.19
CA GLN A 139 8.45 -17.68 15.06
C GLN A 139 8.01 -18.32 16.39
N ASP A 140 6.82 -18.91 16.40
CA ASP A 140 6.23 -19.53 17.58
C ASP A 140 6.94 -20.87 17.86
N ASN A 141 7.96 -20.85 18.72
CA ASN A 141 8.32 -22.01 19.54
C ASN A 141 7.57 -21.86 20.87
N GLY A 142 6.88 -22.95 21.26
CA GLY A 142 5.79 -22.98 22.22
C GLY A 142 6.02 -22.30 23.57
N GLU A 143 4.89 -22.04 24.24
CA GLU A 143 4.75 -21.57 25.63
C GLU A 143 4.76 -20.04 25.86
N ALA A 144 3.80 -19.32 25.27
CA ALA A 144 3.29 -18.09 25.89
C ALA A 144 1.82 -17.82 25.52
N SER A 145 0.97 -18.85 25.60
CA SER A 145 -0.48 -18.61 25.65
C SER A 145 -0.85 -18.10 27.04
N ARG A 146 -1.69 -17.05 27.10
CA ARG A 146 -2.25 -16.37 28.30
C ARG A 146 -1.52 -15.11 28.78
N LYS A 147 -1.53 -14.07 27.96
CA LYS A 147 -1.97 -12.70 28.35
C LYS A 147 -1.95 -11.83 27.10
N TRP A 148 -2.98 -10.99 26.94
CA TRP A 148 -3.30 -10.14 25.78
C TRP A 148 -4.24 -10.74 24.73
N SER A 149 -5.47 -11.06 25.15
CA SER A 149 -6.62 -11.30 24.27
C SER A 149 -7.65 -10.16 24.31
N GLY A 150 -7.22 -8.92 24.56
CA GLY A 150 -8.13 -7.84 25.01
C GLY A 150 -8.60 -6.81 24.00
N TYR A 151 -8.07 -6.72 22.77
CA TYR A 151 -8.37 -5.55 21.92
C TYR A 151 -8.35 -5.76 20.40
N ARG A 152 -8.48 -6.99 19.90
CA ARG A 152 -8.62 -7.26 18.44
C ARG A 152 -9.69 -8.30 18.13
N ARG A 153 -10.95 -7.93 18.38
CA ARG A 153 -12.13 -8.59 17.78
C ARG A 153 -13.30 -7.63 17.95
N GLY A 154 -13.70 -6.92 16.88
CA GLY A 154 -14.87 -6.04 16.98
C GLY A 154 -15.14 -5.05 15.85
N ILE A 155 -14.43 -5.07 14.72
CA ILE A 155 -14.73 -4.12 13.62
C ILE A 155 -15.04 -4.81 12.27
N LEU A 156 -14.79 -6.11 12.13
CA LEU A 156 -15.04 -6.83 10.86
C LEU A 156 -16.02 -8.01 10.97
N GLN A 157 -16.64 -8.24 12.14
CA GLN A 157 -17.67 -9.28 12.30
C GLN A 157 -19.12 -8.75 12.29
N ASP A 158 -19.33 -7.44 12.21
CA ASP A 158 -20.66 -6.83 12.28
C ASP A 158 -21.21 -6.43 10.89
N PHE A 159 -20.63 -6.94 9.80
CA PHE A 159 -21.02 -6.58 8.42
C PHE A 159 -21.22 -7.78 7.46
N ILE A 160 -21.47 -8.98 7.98
CA ILE A 160 -21.97 -10.12 7.16
C ILE A 160 -23.20 -10.72 7.85
#